data_AF-A0A2J5PA66-F1
#
_entry.id   AF-A0A2J5PA66-F1
#
_cell.length_a   1.000
_cell.length_b   1.000
_cell.length_c   1.000
_cell.angle_alpha   90.00
_cell.angle_beta   90.00
_cell.angle_gamma   90.00
#
_symmetry.space_group_name_H-M   'P 1'
#
loop_
_entity.id
_entity.type
_entity.pdbx_description
1 polymer ?
#
loop_
_entity_poly.entity_id
_entity_poly.type
_entity_poly.pdbx_seq_one_letter_code
_entity_poly.pdbx_strand_id
1 'polypeptide(L)'
;MKIRRQLWNREGLDAAVESAADDRYGFKTIAENIAQSVLSLPLDTSNVIGIEGAWGSGKTSLLNLILKSLNQTKDGHTHVLHISPWLSGSSPVEALFLPVATVIQQEMEKRHPPKGLKKLWRKYLLSPEAQQVIEYAQNTSSRVLPLVEYIGQFSRIVNGIAGGIKVFTGTRFAVNQKTTTKLRAEIAQQLVSLDQKFIVVMDDLDRLEPSQIAEVFRLVRAVADLPRFTHILCYDRNIITHAVEHALNVEDGNRYLQKIIQLSFKIPRPETFDLRYEFGKRAADLYEQINHQRPDAAMLDDLAKVSDTYGAALSTPREIHQAMNSLIFLYPGMRDFVYFPDLCLLQLIRVTNPALYDWTEHYLTERVVVETGQGALADGEKELFQQELVTLLKRFRASGASSFLTLAHWIPGINGHDDEHLNLFEPVSEDFRHNQTTGKRLSSVTHWRYYFAFSAPQNVLPSEFFDRLFVLAALPEKESQLSEQLLSKISSEGSMTGTWFEHILSRLTPGLIREHTFEE
;
A
#
# COMPACT_ATOMS: atom_id res chain seq x y z
N MET A 1 11.04 2.45 22.19
CA MET A 1 10.79 1.13 21.56
C MET A 1 9.34 0.63 21.66
N LYS A 2 8.65 0.70 22.82
CA LYS A 2 7.26 0.18 22.97
C LYS A 2 6.21 0.90 22.12
N ILE A 3 6.27 2.24 22.04
CA ILE A 3 5.33 3.06 21.24
C ILE A 3 5.41 2.70 19.75
N ARG A 4 6.62 2.55 19.19
CA ARG A 4 6.80 2.18 17.76
C ARG A 4 6.06 0.90 17.38
N ARG A 5 6.02 -0.12 18.24
CA ARG A 5 5.27 -1.37 17.98
C ARG A 5 3.75 -1.20 18.01
N GLN A 6 3.25 -0.17 18.70
CA GLN A 6 1.82 0.12 18.81
C GLN A 6 1.31 1.01 17.67
N LEU A 7 2.20 1.76 17.00
CA LEU A 7 1.88 2.62 15.86
C LEU A 7 1.68 1.83 14.55
N TRP A 8 2.28 0.64 14.44
CA TRP A 8 2.14 -0.21 13.26
C TRP A 8 0.82 -0.98 13.26
N ASN A 9 0.21 -1.10 12.08
CA ASN A 9 -0.85 -2.08 11.87
C ASN A 9 -0.28 -3.49 12.12
N ARG A 10 -0.96 -4.27 12.95
CA ARG A 10 -0.55 -5.62 13.37
C ARG A 10 -0.52 -6.62 12.21
N GLU A 11 -1.27 -6.38 11.15
CA GLU A 11 -1.36 -7.24 9.97
C GLU A 11 -0.35 -6.88 8.88
N GLY A 12 0.38 -5.78 9.04
CA GLY A 12 1.41 -5.31 8.12
C GLY A 12 1.19 -3.87 7.64
N LEU A 13 2.22 -3.30 7.01
CA LEU A 13 2.27 -1.89 6.61
C LEU A 13 1.19 -1.49 5.59
N ASP A 14 0.81 -2.42 4.72
CA ASP A 14 -0.17 -2.24 3.63
C ASP A 14 -1.36 -3.22 3.77
N ALA A 15 -1.69 -3.65 4.99
CA ALA A 15 -2.76 -4.63 5.21
C ALA A 15 -4.12 -4.11 4.71
N ALA A 16 -4.84 -4.97 3.99
CA ALA A 16 -6.19 -4.68 3.52
C ALA A 16 -7.20 -4.71 4.68
N VAL A 17 -8.33 -4.03 4.51
CA VAL A 17 -9.39 -4.04 5.52
C VAL A 17 -10.05 -5.43 5.56
N GLU A 18 -10.15 -6.02 6.76
CA GLU A 18 -10.85 -7.31 6.98
C GLU A 18 -12.24 -7.13 7.63
N SER A 19 -12.51 -5.95 8.18
CA SER A 19 -13.68 -5.71 9.01
C SER A 19 -14.40 -4.41 8.67
N ALA A 20 -15.74 -4.42 8.78
CA ALA A 20 -16.56 -3.25 8.55
C ALA A 20 -16.32 -2.11 9.56
N ALA A 21 -15.74 -2.40 10.73
CA ALA A 21 -15.37 -1.37 11.71
C ALA A 21 -14.14 -0.57 11.27
N ASP A 22 -13.32 -1.16 10.40
CA ASP A 22 -12.08 -0.56 9.88
C ASP A 22 -12.28 0.06 8.48
N ASP A 23 -13.51 0.02 7.94
CA ASP A 23 -13.86 0.63 6.67
C ASP A 23 -13.99 2.15 6.80
N ARG A 24 -13.01 2.87 6.24
CA ARG A 24 -12.92 4.33 6.29
C ARG A 24 -13.47 5.01 5.04
N TYR A 25 -13.80 4.25 4.00
CA TYR A 25 -14.16 4.78 2.68
C TYR A 25 -15.55 4.34 2.21
N GLY A 26 -16.37 3.81 3.13
CA GLY A 26 -17.77 3.45 2.86
C GLY A 26 -17.95 2.24 1.95
N PHE A 27 -16.95 1.36 1.87
CA PHE A 27 -17.03 0.12 1.10
C PHE A 27 -18.03 -0.90 1.65
N LYS A 28 -18.44 -0.80 2.92
CA LYS A 28 -19.38 -1.71 3.56
C LYS A 28 -20.70 -1.82 2.78
N THR A 29 -21.37 -0.69 2.55
CA THR A 29 -22.68 -0.67 1.87
C THR A 29 -22.55 -1.18 0.42
N ILE A 30 -21.43 -0.83 -0.24
CA ILE A 30 -21.11 -1.31 -1.58
C ILE A 30 -20.95 -2.84 -1.57
N ALA A 31 -20.19 -3.37 -0.63
CA ALA A 31 -19.95 -4.80 -0.47
C ALA A 31 -21.23 -5.58 -0.21
N GLU A 32 -22.10 -5.07 0.66
CA GLU A 32 -23.42 -5.67 0.96
C GLU A 32 -24.30 -5.74 -0.29
N ASN A 33 -24.40 -4.64 -1.04
CA ASN A 33 -25.18 -4.60 -2.28
C ASN A 33 -24.61 -5.54 -3.35
N ILE A 34 -23.28 -5.59 -3.52
CA ILE A 34 -22.64 -6.50 -4.47
C ILE A 34 -22.89 -7.95 -4.06
N ALA A 35 -22.74 -8.29 -2.78
CA ALA A 35 -22.98 -9.65 -2.28
C ALA A 35 -24.43 -10.10 -2.52
N GLN A 36 -25.43 -9.23 -2.28
CA GLN A 36 -26.83 -9.53 -2.60
C GLN A 36 -27.04 -9.72 -4.10
N SER A 37 -26.42 -8.87 -4.91
CA SER A 37 -26.52 -8.95 -6.37
C SER A 37 -25.93 -10.26 -6.90
N VAL A 38 -24.76 -10.65 -6.40
CA VAL A 38 -24.08 -11.92 -6.71
C VAL A 38 -24.98 -13.12 -6.40
N LEU A 39 -25.63 -13.14 -5.24
CA LEU A 39 -26.51 -14.25 -4.82
C LEU A 39 -27.81 -14.32 -5.64
N SER A 40 -28.21 -13.23 -6.30
CA SER A 40 -29.43 -13.15 -7.12
C SER A 40 -29.23 -13.48 -8.61
N LEU A 41 -27.98 -13.74 -9.03
CA LEU A 41 -27.67 -13.98 -10.43
C LEU A 41 -28.31 -15.28 -10.97
N PRO A 42 -28.60 -15.34 -12.28
CA PRO A 42 -29.09 -16.56 -12.92
C PRO A 42 -28.14 -17.73 -12.68
N LEU A 43 -28.70 -18.92 -12.42
CA LEU A 43 -27.92 -20.10 -12.03
C LEU A 43 -27.78 -21.14 -13.15
N ASP A 44 -28.43 -20.91 -14.29
CA ASP A 44 -28.45 -21.82 -15.45
C ASP A 44 -27.15 -21.78 -16.26
N THR A 45 -26.38 -20.71 -16.11
CA THR A 45 -25.08 -20.47 -16.78
C THR A 45 -24.06 -19.98 -15.76
N SER A 46 -22.78 -19.99 -16.14
CA SER A 46 -21.74 -19.37 -15.32
C SER A 46 -21.76 -17.86 -15.48
N ASN A 47 -21.64 -17.15 -14.37
CA ASN A 47 -21.54 -15.70 -14.35
C ASN A 47 -20.10 -15.26 -14.14
N VAL A 48 -19.66 -14.20 -14.81
CA VAL A 48 -18.32 -13.64 -14.61
C VAL A 48 -18.40 -12.15 -14.30
N ILE A 49 -17.98 -11.79 -13.09
CA ILE A 49 -18.02 -10.43 -12.54
C ILE A 49 -16.59 -9.93 -12.35
N GLY A 50 -16.31 -8.74 -12.86
CA GLY A 50 -15.07 -8.02 -12.64
C GLY A 50 -15.21 -6.96 -11.55
N ILE A 51 -14.25 -6.89 -10.63
CA ILE A 51 -14.04 -5.75 -9.73
C ILE A 51 -12.81 -4.99 -10.24
N GLU A 52 -13.07 -3.85 -10.86
CA GLU A 52 -12.08 -3.02 -11.53
C GLU A 52 -11.59 -1.89 -10.62
N GLY A 53 -10.28 -1.80 -10.40
CA GLY A 53 -9.69 -0.70 -9.64
C GLY A 53 -8.21 -0.52 -9.91
N ALA A 54 -7.76 0.74 -9.89
CA ALA A 54 -6.34 1.05 -10.00
C ALA A 54 -5.55 0.39 -8.85
N TRP A 55 -4.25 0.18 -9.05
CA TRP A 55 -3.37 -0.24 -7.96
C TRP A 55 -3.52 0.66 -6.72
N GLY A 56 -3.70 0.08 -5.54
CA GLY A 56 -3.86 0.84 -4.28
C GLY A 56 -5.27 1.40 -4.00
N SER A 57 -6.24 1.22 -4.90
CA SER A 57 -7.64 1.70 -4.74
C SER A 57 -8.46 0.97 -3.67
N GLY A 58 -7.93 -0.11 -3.08
CA GLY A 58 -8.63 -0.92 -2.07
C GLY A 58 -9.44 -2.09 -2.61
N LYS A 59 -9.07 -2.65 -3.79
CA LYS A 59 -9.69 -3.86 -4.37
C LYS A 59 -9.82 -5.01 -3.36
N THR A 60 -8.71 -5.42 -2.76
CA THR A 60 -8.67 -6.50 -1.75
C THR A 60 -9.53 -6.16 -0.52
N SER A 61 -9.51 -4.90 -0.06
CA SER A 61 -10.36 -4.44 1.06
C SER A 61 -11.84 -4.60 0.73
N LEU A 62 -12.28 -4.13 -0.45
CA LEU A 62 -13.67 -4.30 -0.89
C LEU A 62 -14.02 -5.79 -1.05
N LEU A 63 -13.11 -6.58 -1.62
CA LEU A 63 -13.30 -8.01 -1.81
C LEU A 63 -13.49 -8.73 -0.47
N ASN A 64 -12.65 -8.45 0.52
CA ASN A 64 -12.77 -9.01 1.87
C ASN A 64 -14.14 -8.72 2.49
N LEU A 65 -14.64 -7.50 2.33
CA LEU A 65 -15.98 -7.11 2.81
C LEU A 65 -17.09 -7.84 2.03
N ILE A 66 -16.96 -8.00 0.71
CA ILE A 66 -17.90 -8.78 -0.11
C ILE A 66 -17.91 -10.24 0.36
N LEU A 67 -16.75 -10.86 0.53
CA LEU A 67 -16.60 -12.24 1.00
C LEU A 67 -17.23 -12.43 2.38
N LYS A 68 -17.04 -11.46 3.28
CA LYS A 68 -17.65 -11.45 4.61
C LYS A 68 -19.17 -11.38 4.52
N SER A 69 -19.71 -10.47 3.70
CA SER A 69 -21.15 -10.34 3.48
C SER A 69 -21.72 -11.62 2.86
N LEU A 70 -21.07 -12.18 1.83
CA LEU A 70 -21.48 -13.44 1.20
C LEU A 70 -21.53 -14.58 2.22
N ASN A 71 -20.52 -14.73 3.07
CA ASN A 71 -20.51 -15.77 4.09
C ASN A 71 -21.60 -15.62 5.16
N GLN A 72 -22.08 -14.40 5.40
CA GLN A 72 -23.18 -14.11 6.32
C GLN A 72 -24.56 -14.37 5.70
N THR A 73 -24.71 -14.15 4.39
CA THR A 73 -26.04 -14.16 3.73
C THR A 73 -26.29 -15.37 2.82
N LYS A 74 -25.24 -16.12 2.45
CA LYS A 74 -25.37 -17.29 1.58
C LYS A 74 -26.11 -18.45 2.26
N ASP A 75 -26.75 -19.29 1.46
CA ASP A 75 -27.33 -20.55 1.94
C ASP A 75 -26.25 -21.62 2.22
N GLY A 76 -26.67 -22.75 2.82
CA GLY A 76 -25.80 -23.88 3.13
C GLY A 76 -25.28 -24.66 1.91
N HIS A 77 -25.79 -24.37 0.71
CA HIS A 77 -25.44 -25.04 -0.54
C HIS A 77 -24.53 -24.19 -1.44
N THR A 78 -24.23 -22.96 -1.02
CA THR A 78 -23.33 -22.04 -1.70
C THR A 78 -21.95 -22.08 -1.06
N HIS A 79 -20.94 -22.39 -1.86
CA HIS A 79 -19.55 -22.52 -1.46
C HIS A 79 -18.73 -21.38 -2.07
N VAL A 80 -17.98 -20.68 -1.23
CA VAL A 80 -17.10 -19.59 -1.67
C VAL A 80 -15.67 -20.13 -1.70
N LEU A 81 -15.09 -20.16 -2.89
CA LEU A 81 -13.75 -20.70 -3.15
C LEU A 81 -12.81 -19.55 -3.51
N HIS A 82 -11.85 -19.27 -2.63
CA HIS A 82 -10.81 -18.28 -2.89
C HIS A 82 -9.59 -18.94 -3.53
N ILE A 83 -9.26 -18.54 -4.76
CA ILE A 83 -8.12 -19.05 -5.53
C ILE A 83 -7.11 -17.92 -5.64
N SER A 84 -5.89 -18.17 -5.19
CA SER A 84 -4.75 -17.26 -5.35
C SER A 84 -3.86 -17.77 -6.48
N PRO A 85 -3.97 -17.22 -7.71
CA PRO A 85 -3.27 -17.78 -8.86
C PRO A 85 -1.73 -17.67 -8.74
N TRP A 86 -1.23 -16.73 -7.94
CA TRP A 86 0.20 -16.52 -7.70
C TRP A 86 0.84 -17.53 -6.73
N LEU A 87 0.06 -18.13 -5.83
CA LEU A 87 0.55 -19.04 -4.78
C LEU A 87 0.63 -20.51 -5.23
N SER A 88 0.09 -20.84 -6.39
CA SER A 88 -0.15 -22.21 -6.80
C SER A 88 1.06 -22.77 -7.57
N GLY A 89 1.78 -23.75 -6.99
CA GLY A 89 2.66 -24.63 -7.76
C GLY A 89 1.90 -25.55 -8.74
N SER A 90 0.58 -25.69 -8.53
CA SER A 90 -0.42 -26.39 -9.35
C SER A 90 -1.16 -25.45 -10.30
N SER A 91 -1.84 -25.98 -11.32
CA SER A 91 -2.64 -25.16 -12.25
C SER A 91 -3.84 -24.51 -11.53
N PRO A 92 -4.24 -23.26 -11.86
CA PRO A 92 -5.48 -22.66 -11.33
C PRO A 92 -6.72 -23.52 -11.53
N VAL A 93 -6.76 -24.28 -12.63
CA VAL A 93 -7.82 -25.26 -12.93
C VAL A 93 -7.91 -26.32 -11.82
N GLU A 94 -6.77 -26.82 -11.36
CA GLU A 94 -6.69 -27.83 -10.30
C GLU A 94 -7.10 -27.24 -8.95
N ALA A 95 -6.65 -26.01 -8.66
CA ALA A 95 -7.03 -25.28 -7.45
C ALA A 95 -8.55 -25.06 -7.34
N LEU A 96 -9.28 -25.00 -8.47
CA LEU A 96 -10.73 -24.93 -8.49
C LEU A 96 -11.40 -26.29 -8.33
N PHE A 97 -11.06 -27.25 -9.20
CA PHE A 97 -11.85 -28.48 -9.33
C PHE A 97 -11.60 -29.47 -8.18
N LEU A 98 -10.46 -29.42 -7.50
CA LEU A 98 -10.22 -30.26 -6.31
C LEU A 98 -11.21 -29.96 -5.16
N PRO A 99 -11.43 -28.69 -4.75
CA PRO A 99 -12.50 -28.33 -3.83
C PRO A 99 -13.89 -28.73 -4.31
N VAL A 100 -14.20 -28.53 -5.59
CA VAL A 100 -15.51 -28.87 -6.17
C VAL A 100 -15.77 -30.37 -6.07
N ALA A 101 -14.80 -31.21 -6.44
CA ALA A 101 -14.89 -32.66 -6.29
C ALA A 101 -15.09 -33.08 -4.82
N THR A 102 -14.44 -32.37 -3.88
CA THR A 102 -14.57 -32.63 -2.44
C THR A 102 -15.97 -32.30 -1.93
N VAL A 103 -16.57 -31.18 -2.36
CA VAL A 103 -17.95 -30.82 -2.01
C VAL A 103 -18.94 -31.84 -2.57
N ILE A 104 -18.78 -32.23 -3.83
CA ILE A 104 -19.62 -33.25 -4.47
C ILE A 104 -19.49 -34.58 -3.73
N GLN A 105 -18.27 -35.00 -3.38
CA GLN A 105 -18.04 -36.21 -2.58
C GLN A 105 -18.81 -36.19 -1.25
N GLN A 106 -18.69 -35.09 -0.50
CA GLN A 106 -19.35 -34.96 0.81
C GLN A 106 -20.87 -34.98 0.67
N GLU A 107 -21.41 -34.31 -0.35
CA GLU A 107 -22.85 -34.29 -0.60
C GLU A 107 -23.37 -35.68 -1.01
N MET A 108 -22.60 -36.41 -1.83
CA MET A 108 -22.93 -37.79 -2.20
C MET A 108 -22.90 -38.74 -1.01
N GLU A 109 -21.94 -38.60 -0.11
CA GLU A 109 -21.89 -39.39 1.12
C GLU A 109 -23.08 -39.12 2.06
N LYS A 110 -23.58 -37.87 2.12
CA LYS A 110 -24.78 -37.53 2.89
C LYS A 110 -26.03 -38.18 2.30
N ARG A 111 -26.20 -38.14 0.97
CA ARG A 111 -27.36 -38.71 0.26
C ARG A 111 -27.32 -40.24 0.22
N HIS A 112 -26.13 -40.81 0.05
CA HIS A 112 -25.89 -42.24 -0.12
C HIS A 112 -24.78 -42.74 0.81
N PRO A 113 -25.08 -42.89 2.13
CA PRO A 113 -24.07 -43.31 3.08
C PRO A 113 -23.53 -44.71 2.75
N PRO A 114 -22.19 -44.90 2.71
CA PRO A 114 -21.60 -46.16 2.31
C PRO A 114 -21.95 -47.28 3.30
N LYS A 115 -22.41 -48.42 2.77
CA LYS A 115 -22.79 -49.62 3.55
C LYS A 115 -21.69 -50.70 3.49
N GLY A 116 -21.53 -51.48 4.57
CA GLY A 116 -20.68 -52.68 4.61
C GLY A 116 -19.17 -52.41 4.65
N LEU A 117 -18.38 -53.32 4.07
CA LEU A 117 -16.91 -53.25 3.98
C LEU A 117 -16.41 -51.92 3.38
N LYS A 118 -17.19 -51.26 2.52
CA LYS A 118 -16.90 -49.91 1.99
C LYS A 118 -16.73 -48.83 3.08
N LYS A 119 -17.23 -49.04 4.30
CA LYS A 119 -17.00 -48.15 5.46
C LYS A 119 -15.53 -48.15 5.92
N LEU A 120 -14.77 -49.23 5.73
CA LEU A 120 -13.34 -49.30 6.06
C LEU A 120 -12.47 -48.53 5.06
N TRP A 121 -12.86 -48.57 3.79
CA TRP A 121 -12.16 -47.89 2.67
C TRP A 121 -12.72 -46.48 2.45
N ARG A 122 -13.56 -45.99 3.39
CA ARG A 122 -14.18 -44.65 3.42
C ARG A 122 -13.18 -43.50 3.31
N LYS A 123 -11.91 -43.77 3.61
CA LYS A 123 -10.81 -42.80 3.55
C LYS A 123 -10.05 -42.80 2.21
N TYR A 124 -10.41 -43.65 1.23
CA TYR A 124 -9.61 -43.80 0.00
C TYR A 124 -10.40 -43.84 -1.32
N LEU A 125 -11.74 -43.94 -1.31
CA LEU A 125 -12.54 -44.03 -2.54
C LEU A 125 -13.32 -42.75 -2.83
N LEU A 126 -12.98 -42.11 -3.95
CA LEU A 126 -13.81 -41.07 -4.58
C LEU A 126 -15.07 -41.69 -5.18
N SER A 127 -16.21 -41.02 -5.04
CA SER A 127 -17.48 -41.31 -5.72
C SER A 127 -17.30 -41.16 -7.25
N PRO A 128 -18.10 -41.88 -8.07
CA PRO A 128 -18.07 -41.72 -9.52
C PRO A 128 -18.21 -40.25 -9.96
N GLU A 129 -19.08 -39.50 -9.29
CA GLU A 129 -19.34 -38.08 -9.56
C GLU A 129 -18.09 -37.23 -9.27
N ALA A 130 -17.44 -37.44 -8.12
CA ALA A 130 -16.20 -36.76 -7.78
C ALA A 130 -15.05 -37.14 -8.74
N GLN A 131 -14.98 -38.40 -9.19
CA GLN A 131 -13.98 -38.85 -10.16
C GLN A 131 -14.12 -38.14 -11.51
N GLN A 132 -15.34 -37.95 -11.98
CA GLN A 132 -15.61 -37.22 -13.24
C GLN A 132 -15.12 -35.77 -13.19
N VAL A 133 -15.30 -35.10 -12.05
CA VAL A 133 -14.78 -33.74 -11.85
C VAL A 133 -13.25 -33.69 -11.92
N ILE A 134 -12.59 -34.67 -11.31
CA ILE A 134 -11.12 -34.80 -11.38
C ILE A 134 -10.66 -35.10 -12.81
N GLU A 135 -11.33 -36.01 -13.50
CA GLU A 135 -11.02 -36.35 -14.91
C GLU A 135 -11.22 -35.12 -15.83
N TYR A 136 -12.28 -34.34 -15.61
CA TYR A 136 -12.50 -33.09 -16.32
C TYR A 136 -11.38 -32.07 -16.08
N ALA A 137 -10.94 -31.93 -14.82
CA ALA A 137 -9.85 -31.04 -14.45
C ALA A 137 -8.54 -31.45 -15.15
N GLN A 138 -8.23 -32.75 -15.18
CA GLN A 138 -7.06 -33.32 -15.87
C GLN A 138 -7.10 -33.06 -17.38
N ASN A 139 -8.26 -33.24 -18.01
CA ASN A 139 -8.43 -33.01 -19.44
C ASN A 139 -8.37 -31.52 -19.83
N THR A 140 -8.57 -30.62 -18.87
CA THR A 140 -8.63 -29.17 -19.08
C THR A 140 -7.32 -28.47 -18.74
N SER A 141 -6.63 -28.94 -17.69
CA SER A 141 -5.27 -28.52 -17.32
C SER A 141 -4.27 -28.87 -18.43
N SER A 142 -3.27 -28.01 -18.63
CA SER A 142 -2.11 -28.31 -19.50
C SER A 142 -1.06 -29.19 -18.79
N ARG A 143 -1.27 -29.51 -17.51
CA ARG A 143 -0.37 -30.30 -16.67
C ARG A 143 -0.99 -31.66 -16.32
N VAL A 144 -0.13 -32.66 -16.17
CA VAL A 144 -0.52 -34.04 -15.83
C VAL A 144 -0.50 -34.22 -14.31
N LEU A 145 -1.59 -34.74 -13.73
CA LEU A 145 -1.67 -35.05 -12.31
C LEU A 145 -1.17 -36.49 -12.00
N PRO A 146 -0.42 -36.68 -10.91
CA PRO A 146 -0.35 -37.96 -10.21
C PRO A 146 -1.64 -38.21 -9.41
N LEU A 147 -2.02 -39.48 -9.24
CA LEU A 147 -3.16 -39.89 -8.40
C LEU A 147 -3.02 -39.33 -6.99
N VAL A 148 -4.00 -38.52 -6.57
CA VAL A 148 -4.03 -37.89 -5.24
C VAL A 148 -4.79 -38.80 -4.28
N GLU A 149 -4.12 -39.35 -3.27
CA GLU A 149 -4.80 -39.83 -2.06
C GLU A 149 -5.15 -38.60 -1.19
N TYR A 150 -6.40 -38.15 -1.24
CA TYR A 150 -6.86 -37.00 -0.43
C TYR A 150 -8.11 -37.32 0.37
N ILE A 151 -7.99 -37.68 1.65
CA ILE A 151 -9.11 -37.65 2.61
C ILE A 151 -8.64 -37.19 4.00
N GLY A 152 -9.16 -36.04 4.45
CA GLY A 152 -9.35 -35.76 5.88
C GLY A 152 -9.01 -34.36 6.40
N GLN A 153 -8.21 -33.54 5.70
CA GLN A 153 -7.73 -32.25 6.24
C GLN A 153 -8.49 -30.99 5.74
N PHE A 154 -9.39 -31.11 4.77
CA PHE A 154 -10.01 -29.94 4.13
C PHE A 154 -11.15 -29.29 4.93
N SER A 155 -11.65 -29.90 6.01
CA SER A 155 -12.70 -29.30 6.85
C SER A 155 -12.29 -27.97 7.51
N ARG A 156 -10.99 -27.64 7.50
CA ARG A 156 -10.47 -26.36 7.99
C ARG A 156 -10.45 -25.24 6.95
N ILE A 157 -10.46 -25.53 5.64
CA ILE A 157 -10.36 -24.51 4.60
C ILE A 157 -11.71 -23.81 4.34
N VAL A 158 -12.82 -24.50 4.62
CA VAL A 158 -14.18 -23.91 4.55
C VAL A 158 -14.40 -22.83 5.63
N ASN A 159 -13.55 -22.77 6.67
CA ASN A 159 -13.63 -21.81 7.79
C ASN A 159 -12.47 -20.79 7.85
N GLY A 160 -11.68 -20.62 6.78
CA GLY A 160 -10.58 -19.67 6.74
C GLY A 160 -9.27 -20.17 7.38
N ILE A 161 -8.15 -19.71 6.81
CA ILE A 161 -6.73 -20.04 7.06
C ILE A 161 -6.13 -21.06 6.07
N ALA A 162 -5.18 -20.57 5.27
CA ALA A 162 -4.47 -21.26 4.20
C ALA A 162 -3.56 -22.40 4.71
N GLY A 163 -3.56 -23.54 4.00
CA GLY A 163 -2.67 -24.68 4.26
C GLY A 163 -2.25 -25.36 2.96
N GLY A 164 -0.94 -25.50 2.75
CA GLY A 164 -0.33 -26.03 1.51
C GLY A 164 -0.50 -27.54 1.30
N ILE A 165 -0.62 -27.94 0.03
CA ILE A 165 -0.71 -29.33 -0.44
C ILE A 165 0.67 -29.76 -0.98
N LYS A 166 1.21 -30.91 -0.53
CA LYS A 166 2.43 -31.53 -1.11
C LYS A 166 2.05 -32.55 -2.18
N VAL A 167 2.67 -32.46 -3.36
CA VAL A 167 2.44 -33.32 -4.54
C VAL A 167 3.77 -33.96 -4.99
N PHE A 168 3.78 -35.25 -5.30
CA PHE A 168 4.92 -35.98 -5.91
C PHE A 168 4.53 -36.60 -7.26
N THR A 169 5.48 -36.64 -8.20
CA THR A 169 5.31 -36.75 -9.67
C THR A 169 5.13 -38.17 -10.23
N GLY A 170 4.30 -38.31 -11.29
CA GLY A 170 4.24 -39.53 -12.15
C GLY A 170 3.30 -39.48 -13.37
N THR A 171 3.90 -39.57 -14.57
CA THR A 171 3.48 -39.99 -15.95
C THR A 171 2.15 -39.60 -16.65
N ARG A 172 2.32 -39.32 -17.97
CA ARG A 172 1.42 -38.72 -18.98
C ARG A 172 0.30 -39.63 -19.51
N PHE A 173 -0.88 -39.05 -19.79
CA PHE A 173 -1.88 -39.59 -20.73
C PHE A 173 -2.38 -38.52 -21.71
N ALA A 174 -2.70 -38.95 -22.93
CA ALA A 174 -3.09 -38.09 -24.06
C ALA A 174 -4.58 -37.71 -24.01
N VAL A 175 -4.87 -36.42 -24.21
CA VAL A 175 -6.21 -35.81 -24.12
C VAL A 175 -7.00 -36.05 -25.43
N ASN A 176 -8.26 -36.49 -25.31
CA ASN A 176 -9.19 -36.65 -26.44
C ASN A 176 -10.41 -35.72 -26.29
N GLN A 177 -10.58 -34.78 -27.23
CA GLN A 177 -11.57 -33.68 -27.14
C GLN A 177 -13.04 -34.15 -27.08
N LYS A 178 -13.37 -35.34 -27.61
CA LYS A 178 -14.74 -35.89 -27.57
C LYS A 178 -15.19 -36.35 -26.17
N THR A 179 -14.26 -36.63 -25.26
CA THR A 179 -14.56 -37.05 -23.88
C THR A 179 -14.92 -35.86 -23.00
N THR A 180 -14.24 -34.72 -23.20
CA THR A 180 -14.39 -33.51 -22.36
C THR A 180 -15.78 -32.89 -22.41
N THR A 181 -16.44 -32.86 -23.58
CA THR A 181 -17.80 -32.29 -23.72
C THR A 181 -18.85 -33.14 -23.00
N LYS A 182 -18.72 -34.47 -23.04
CA LYS A 182 -19.62 -35.38 -22.33
C LYS A 182 -19.45 -35.24 -20.81
N LEU A 183 -18.21 -35.28 -20.33
CA LEU A 183 -17.88 -35.06 -18.92
C LEU A 183 -18.42 -33.72 -18.42
N ARG A 184 -18.28 -32.66 -19.21
CA ARG A 184 -18.84 -31.33 -18.86
C ARG A 184 -20.36 -31.37 -18.70
N ALA A 185 -21.07 -32.03 -19.61
CA ALA A 185 -22.54 -32.15 -19.53
C ALA A 185 -22.99 -32.98 -18.32
N GLU A 186 -22.26 -34.05 -17.99
CA GLU A 186 -22.52 -34.87 -16.79
C GLU A 186 -22.27 -34.06 -15.50
N ILE A 187 -21.16 -33.33 -15.43
CA ILE A 187 -20.87 -32.43 -14.30
C ILE A 187 -21.95 -31.34 -14.17
N ALA A 188 -22.38 -30.74 -15.27
CA ALA A 188 -23.45 -29.75 -15.26
C ALA A 188 -24.76 -30.31 -14.68
N GLN A 189 -25.15 -31.52 -15.11
CA GLN A 189 -26.33 -32.19 -14.56
C GLN A 189 -26.18 -32.51 -13.08
N GLN A 190 -24.99 -32.96 -12.66
CA GLN A 190 -24.70 -33.24 -11.25
C GLN A 190 -24.85 -31.98 -10.41
N LEU A 191 -24.21 -30.87 -10.79
CA LEU A 191 -24.29 -29.60 -10.06
C LEU A 191 -25.74 -29.13 -9.86
N VAL A 192 -26.57 -29.26 -10.90
CA VAL A 192 -28.01 -28.94 -10.82
C VAL A 192 -28.75 -29.89 -9.88
N SER A 193 -28.52 -31.20 -10.00
CA SER A 193 -29.18 -32.23 -9.17
C SER A 193 -28.79 -32.19 -7.69
N LEU A 194 -27.56 -31.76 -7.40
CA LEU A 194 -27.02 -31.63 -6.06
C LEU A 194 -27.35 -30.28 -5.42
N ASP A 195 -27.87 -29.34 -6.21
CA ASP A 195 -28.10 -27.93 -5.88
C ASP A 195 -26.87 -27.23 -5.28
N GLN A 196 -25.66 -27.62 -5.68
CA GLN A 196 -24.42 -27.06 -5.15
C GLN A 196 -23.98 -25.87 -6.00
N LYS A 197 -23.77 -24.72 -5.35
CA LYS A 197 -23.42 -23.44 -5.97
C LYS A 197 -21.99 -23.07 -5.59
N PHE A 198 -21.23 -22.51 -6.53
CA PHE A 198 -19.82 -22.18 -6.36
C PHE A 198 -19.56 -20.73 -6.76
N ILE A 199 -19.13 -19.92 -5.79
CA ILE A 199 -18.60 -18.58 -6.03
C ILE A 199 -17.09 -18.67 -6.01
N VAL A 200 -16.46 -18.48 -7.15
CA VAL A 200 -15.02 -18.59 -7.35
C VAL A 200 -14.41 -17.20 -7.37
N VAL A 201 -13.55 -16.90 -6.42
CA VAL A 201 -12.94 -15.59 -6.24
C VAL A 201 -11.46 -15.65 -6.59
N MET A 202 -11.00 -14.72 -7.43
CA MET A 202 -9.60 -14.55 -7.79
C MET A 202 -9.22 -13.09 -7.63
N ASP A 203 -8.30 -12.82 -6.70
CA ASP A 203 -7.76 -11.47 -6.46
C ASP A 203 -6.42 -11.24 -7.19
N ASP A 204 -5.92 -10.00 -7.18
CA ASP A 204 -4.56 -9.62 -7.61
C ASP A 204 -4.16 -10.15 -9.00
N LEU A 205 -5.11 -10.24 -9.95
CA LEU A 205 -4.81 -10.73 -11.31
C LEU A 205 -3.81 -9.83 -12.05
N ASP A 206 -3.78 -8.54 -11.70
CA ASP A 206 -2.84 -7.54 -12.18
C ASP A 206 -1.38 -7.75 -11.71
N ARG A 207 -1.12 -8.71 -10.82
CA ARG A 207 0.25 -9.08 -10.39
C ARG A 207 0.79 -10.33 -11.07
N LEU A 208 -0.01 -10.96 -11.91
CA LEU A 208 0.34 -12.21 -12.55
C LEU A 208 1.18 -11.97 -13.80
N GLU A 209 2.11 -12.90 -14.05
CA GLU A 209 2.85 -12.95 -15.31
C GLU A 209 1.88 -13.26 -16.48
N PRO A 210 2.17 -12.80 -17.71
CA PRO A 210 1.30 -13.03 -18.87
C PRO A 210 0.88 -14.51 -19.05
N SER A 211 1.81 -15.44 -18.83
CA SER A 211 1.53 -16.89 -18.93
C SER A 211 0.51 -17.38 -17.89
N GLN A 212 0.55 -16.85 -16.67
CA GLN A 212 -0.40 -17.17 -15.60
C GLN A 212 -1.79 -16.58 -15.90
N ILE A 213 -1.83 -15.39 -16.50
CA ILE A 213 -3.08 -14.76 -16.92
C ILE A 213 -3.79 -15.60 -17.98
N ALA A 214 -3.05 -16.17 -18.92
CA ALA A 214 -3.61 -17.12 -19.88
C ALA A 214 -4.21 -18.37 -19.19
N GLU A 215 -3.58 -18.90 -18.13
CA GLU A 215 -4.13 -20.01 -17.35
C GLU A 215 -5.43 -19.63 -16.62
N VAL A 216 -5.50 -18.41 -16.05
CA VAL A 216 -6.71 -17.88 -15.41
C VAL A 216 -7.86 -17.77 -16.43
N PHE A 217 -7.61 -17.19 -17.61
CA PHE A 217 -8.65 -17.08 -18.64
C PHE A 217 -9.06 -18.44 -19.23
N ARG A 218 -8.14 -19.39 -19.30
CA ARG A 218 -8.46 -20.77 -19.67
C ARG A 218 -9.36 -21.42 -18.63
N LEU A 219 -9.11 -21.19 -17.34
CA LEU A 219 -9.99 -21.63 -16.26
C LEU A 219 -11.38 -21.02 -16.39
N VAL A 220 -11.49 -19.69 -16.55
CA VAL A 220 -12.80 -19.02 -16.72
C VAL A 220 -13.56 -19.58 -17.92
N ARG A 221 -12.90 -19.85 -19.05
CA ARG A 221 -13.51 -20.50 -20.23
C ARG A 221 -13.92 -21.95 -19.96
N ALA A 222 -13.14 -22.69 -19.20
CA ALA A 222 -13.44 -24.07 -18.84
C ALA A 222 -14.75 -24.19 -18.04
N VAL A 223 -15.10 -23.18 -17.27
CA VAL A 223 -16.30 -23.19 -16.41
C VAL A 223 -17.41 -22.31 -16.95
N ALA A 224 -17.20 -21.60 -18.07
CA ALA A 224 -18.15 -20.63 -18.63
C ALA A 224 -19.56 -21.19 -18.92
N ASP A 225 -19.67 -22.47 -19.29
CA ASP A 225 -20.97 -23.13 -19.55
C ASP A 225 -21.32 -24.16 -18.46
N LEU A 226 -20.66 -24.13 -17.29
CA LEU A 226 -21.11 -24.91 -16.14
C LEU A 226 -22.14 -24.10 -15.35
N PRO A 227 -23.35 -24.64 -15.11
CA PRO A 227 -24.34 -23.99 -14.26
C PRO A 227 -23.83 -23.91 -12.82
N ARG A 228 -24.48 -23.06 -12.01
CA ARG A 228 -24.18 -22.88 -10.58
C ARG A 228 -22.78 -22.31 -10.28
N PHE A 229 -22.07 -21.77 -11.25
CA PHE A 229 -20.80 -21.07 -11.07
C PHE A 229 -20.95 -19.55 -11.15
N THR A 230 -20.25 -18.82 -10.30
CA THR A 230 -20.10 -17.37 -10.40
C THR A 230 -18.66 -16.99 -10.09
N HIS A 231 -18.02 -16.24 -10.97
CA HIS A 231 -16.65 -15.78 -10.84
C HIS A 231 -16.62 -14.32 -10.41
N ILE A 232 -15.78 -14.02 -9.42
CA ILE A 232 -15.42 -12.66 -9.04
C ILE A 232 -13.92 -12.48 -9.30
N LEU A 233 -13.59 -11.62 -10.25
CA LEU A 233 -12.23 -11.37 -10.70
C LEU A 233 -11.83 -9.93 -10.33
N CYS A 234 -10.81 -9.75 -9.49
CA CYS A 234 -10.29 -8.42 -9.17
C CYS A 234 -9.06 -8.11 -10.02
N TYR A 235 -9.05 -6.95 -10.67
CA TYR A 235 -7.94 -6.56 -11.54
C TYR A 235 -7.84 -5.04 -11.75
N ASP A 236 -6.65 -4.58 -12.14
CA ASP A 236 -6.47 -3.30 -12.83
C ASP A 236 -6.71 -3.50 -14.32
N ARG A 237 -7.66 -2.76 -14.89
CA ARG A 237 -8.08 -2.90 -16.28
C ARG A 237 -6.94 -2.66 -17.28
N ASN A 238 -6.09 -1.67 -17.03
CA ASN A 238 -5.03 -1.31 -17.97
C ASN A 238 -3.94 -2.39 -17.99
N ILE A 239 -3.56 -2.87 -16.79
CA ILE A 239 -2.54 -3.90 -16.63
C ILE A 239 -3.01 -5.22 -17.25
N ILE A 240 -4.23 -5.68 -16.93
CA ILE A 240 -4.73 -6.96 -17.43
C ILE A 240 -4.95 -6.94 -18.94
N THR A 241 -5.35 -5.79 -19.52
CA THR A 241 -5.55 -5.64 -20.97
C THR A 241 -4.24 -5.90 -21.71
N HIS A 242 -3.16 -5.22 -21.32
CA HIS A 242 -1.85 -5.40 -21.92
C HIS A 242 -1.33 -6.81 -21.73
N ALA A 243 -1.50 -7.38 -20.54
CA ALA A 243 -1.06 -8.73 -20.29
C ALA A 243 -1.81 -9.77 -21.14
N VAL A 244 -3.11 -9.57 -21.40
CA VAL A 244 -3.91 -10.42 -22.30
C VAL A 244 -3.46 -10.30 -23.75
N GLU A 245 -3.20 -9.07 -24.23
CA GLU A 245 -2.68 -8.82 -25.59
C GLU A 245 -1.40 -9.61 -25.84
N HIS A 246 -0.46 -9.55 -24.91
CA HIS A 246 0.81 -10.28 -24.99
C HIS A 246 0.65 -11.79 -24.78
N ALA A 247 -0.12 -12.23 -23.78
CA ALA A 247 -0.23 -13.64 -23.41
C ALA A 247 -0.98 -14.48 -24.45
N LEU A 248 -2.03 -13.90 -25.03
CA LEU A 248 -2.94 -14.60 -25.94
C LEU A 248 -2.76 -14.18 -27.40
N ASN A 249 -1.82 -13.27 -27.68
CA ASN A 249 -1.54 -12.72 -29.00
C ASN A 249 -2.82 -12.20 -29.68
N VAL A 250 -3.60 -11.41 -28.94
CA VAL A 250 -4.84 -10.78 -29.42
C VAL A 250 -4.60 -9.30 -29.68
N GLU A 251 -5.18 -8.76 -30.76
CA GLU A 251 -4.96 -7.36 -31.15
C GLU A 251 -5.59 -6.35 -30.18
N ASP A 252 -6.71 -6.72 -29.53
CA ASP A 252 -7.45 -5.83 -28.63
C ASP A 252 -7.85 -6.59 -27.35
N GLY A 253 -7.09 -6.34 -26.27
CA GLY A 253 -7.33 -6.96 -24.98
C GLY A 253 -8.63 -6.47 -24.33
N ASN A 254 -9.04 -5.21 -24.58
CA ASN A 254 -10.28 -4.67 -24.01
C ASN A 254 -11.49 -5.40 -24.58
N ARG A 255 -11.52 -5.61 -25.90
CA ARG A 255 -12.59 -6.36 -26.56
C ARG A 255 -12.59 -7.83 -26.17
N TYR A 256 -11.41 -8.40 -25.90
CA TYR A 256 -11.31 -9.75 -25.35
C TYR A 256 -11.95 -9.83 -23.96
N LEU A 257 -11.59 -8.92 -23.05
CA LEU A 257 -12.13 -8.89 -21.69
C LEU A 257 -13.65 -8.71 -21.67
N GLN A 258 -14.21 -7.86 -22.54
CA GLN A 258 -15.66 -7.68 -22.67
C GLN A 258 -16.41 -8.97 -23.05
N LYS A 259 -15.77 -9.91 -23.73
CA LYS A 259 -16.39 -11.21 -24.06
C LYS A 259 -16.38 -12.19 -22.89
N ILE A 260 -15.43 -12.05 -21.98
CA ILE A 260 -15.26 -12.95 -20.83
C ILE A 260 -15.99 -12.42 -19.60
N ILE A 261 -15.84 -11.13 -19.34
CA ILE A 261 -16.34 -10.44 -18.16
C ILE A 261 -17.69 -9.83 -18.51
N GLN A 262 -18.75 -10.46 -18.02
CA GLN A 262 -20.13 -10.12 -18.36
C GLN A 262 -20.61 -8.89 -17.61
N LEU A 263 -20.19 -8.76 -16.35
CA LEU A 263 -20.53 -7.65 -15.46
C LEU A 263 -19.23 -7.06 -14.90
N SER A 264 -19.11 -5.74 -14.87
CA SER A 264 -17.95 -5.07 -14.31
C SER A 264 -18.38 -3.97 -13.35
N PHE A 265 -17.83 -4.03 -12.13
CA PHE A 265 -17.98 -3.01 -11.10
C PHE A 265 -16.66 -2.26 -10.95
N LYS A 266 -16.67 -0.96 -11.27
CA LYS A 266 -15.52 -0.09 -11.03
C LYS A 266 -15.59 0.44 -9.60
N ILE A 267 -14.51 0.25 -8.84
CA ILE A 267 -14.40 0.82 -7.51
C ILE A 267 -14.51 2.35 -7.65
N PRO A 268 -15.43 2.99 -6.91
CA PRO A 268 -15.55 4.43 -6.94
C PRO A 268 -14.24 5.04 -6.43
N ARG A 269 -13.79 6.10 -7.10
CA ARG A 269 -12.67 6.87 -6.58
C ARG A 269 -13.11 7.49 -5.25
N PRO A 270 -12.27 7.46 -4.21
CA PRO A 270 -12.54 8.21 -2.99
C PRO A 270 -12.78 9.68 -3.32
N GLU A 271 -13.62 10.36 -2.54
CA GLU A 271 -13.75 11.80 -2.70
C GLU A 271 -12.40 12.45 -2.38
N THR A 272 -11.96 13.41 -3.21
CA THR A 272 -10.63 14.02 -3.06
C THR A 272 -10.46 14.70 -1.68
N PHE A 273 -11.57 15.14 -1.09
CA PHE A 273 -11.58 15.69 0.27
C PHE A 273 -11.33 14.63 1.34
N ASP A 274 -11.86 13.42 1.17
CA ASP A 274 -11.73 12.35 2.16
C ASP A 274 -10.26 11.97 2.35
N LEU A 275 -9.52 11.79 1.26
CA LEU A 275 -8.12 11.36 1.33
C LEU A 275 -7.24 12.36 2.08
N ARG A 276 -7.38 13.66 1.76
CA ARG A 276 -6.57 14.69 2.41
C ARG A 276 -6.99 14.95 3.87
N TYR A 277 -8.29 14.89 4.17
CA TYR A 277 -8.79 14.97 5.53
C TYR A 277 -8.28 13.80 6.39
N GLU A 278 -8.31 12.59 5.83
CA GLU A 278 -7.85 11.37 6.51
C GLU A 278 -6.35 11.44 6.81
N PHE A 279 -5.53 11.87 5.85
CA PHE A 279 -4.10 12.12 6.08
C PHE A 279 -3.87 13.15 7.21
N GLY A 280 -4.52 14.31 7.15
CA GLY A 280 -4.35 15.37 8.14
C GLY A 280 -4.74 14.90 9.56
N LYS A 281 -5.84 14.17 9.68
CA LYS A 281 -6.28 13.56 10.94
C LYS A 281 -5.25 12.55 11.46
N ARG A 282 -4.78 11.62 10.62
CA ARG A 282 -3.77 10.62 11.04
C ARG A 282 -2.44 11.26 11.43
N ALA A 283 -2.04 12.32 10.75
CA ALA A 283 -0.83 13.07 11.09
C ALA A 283 -0.96 13.73 12.47
N ALA A 284 -2.09 14.40 12.76
CA ALA A 284 -2.34 14.99 14.06
C ALA A 284 -2.38 13.93 15.19
N ASP A 285 -3.06 12.80 14.95
CA ASP A 285 -3.11 11.68 15.90
C ASP A 285 -1.69 11.11 16.17
N LEU A 286 -0.87 10.96 15.12
CA LEU A 286 0.52 10.51 15.25
C LEU A 286 1.37 11.48 16.09
N TYR A 287 1.22 12.78 15.85
CA TYR A 287 1.89 13.80 16.65
C TYR A 287 1.51 13.70 18.13
N GLU A 288 0.21 13.62 18.44
CA GLU A 288 -0.28 13.53 19.82
C GLU A 288 0.23 12.27 20.52
N GLN A 289 0.26 11.13 19.81
CA GLN A 289 0.75 9.86 20.36
C GLN A 289 2.26 9.87 20.67
N ILE A 290 3.07 10.57 19.86
CA ILE A 290 4.53 10.61 20.02
C ILE A 290 4.96 11.68 21.03
N ASN A 291 4.28 12.83 21.05
CA ASN A 291 4.64 13.95 21.93
C ASN A 291 3.85 13.97 23.23
N HIS A 292 2.81 13.14 23.36
CA HIS A 292 1.88 13.14 24.50
C HIS A 292 1.16 14.49 24.71
N GLN A 293 1.08 15.29 23.66
CA GLN A 293 0.45 16.60 23.64
C GLN A 293 -0.13 16.86 22.25
N ARG A 294 -1.30 17.49 22.19
CA ARG A 294 -1.89 17.92 20.92
C ARG A 294 -1.03 18.98 20.23
N PRO A 295 -1.01 19.00 18.88
CA PRO A 295 -0.42 20.13 18.17
C PRO A 295 -1.10 21.44 18.59
N ASP A 296 -0.33 22.51 18.72
CA ASP A 296 -0.88 23.84 19.00
C ASP A 296 -1.66 24.39 17.80
N ALA A 297 -2.32 25.54 17.99
CA ALA A 297 -3.16 26.13 16.95
C ALA A 297 -2.40 26.49 15.66
N ALA A 298 -1.14 26.94 15.78
CA ALA A 298 -0.31 27.30 14.64
C ALA A 298 0.11 26.04 13.85
N MET A 299 0.50 24.98 14.56
CA MET A 299 0.86 23.71 13.94
C MET A 299 -0.34 23.02 13.29
N LEU A 300 -1.54 23.11 13.90
CA LEU A 300 -2.77 22.59 13.29
C LEU A 300 -3.12 23.34 11.99
N ASP A 301 -2.96 24.66 11.97
CA ASP A 301 -3.17 25.48 10.77
C ASP A 301 -2.17 25.09 9.66
N ASP A 302 -0.90 24.94 10.00
CA ASP A 302 0.13 24.48 9.06
C ASP A 302 -0.11 23.04 8.57
N LEU A 303 -0.49 22.11 9.45
CA LEU A 303 -0.90 20.76 9.04
C LEU A 303 -2.08 20.79 8.06
N ALA A 304 -3.10 21.62 8.35
CA ALA A 304 -4.26 21.77 7.48
C ALA A 304 -3.85 22.32 6.11
N LYS A 305 -3.00 23.35 6.03
CA LYS A 305 -2.47 23.88 4.77
C LYS A 305 -1.72 22.81 3.98
N VAL A 306 -0.86 22.03 4.63
CA VAL A 306 -0.12 20.93 3.98
C VAL A 306 -1.10 19.89 3.42
N SER A 307 -2.03 19.41 4.24
CA SER A 307 -2.98 18.39 3.82
C SER A 307 -3.91 18.89 2.72
N ASP A 308 -4.48 20.09 2.85
CA ASP A 308 -5.44 20.62 1.88
C ASP A 308 -4.80 20.94 0.53
N THR A 309 -3.55 21.43 0.56
CA THR A 309 -2.80 21.81 -0.63
C THR A 309 -2.20 20.59 -1.31
N TYR A 310 -1.29 19.89 -0.64
CA TYR A 310 -0.48 18.82 -1.23
C TYR A 310 -1.16 17.46 -1.13
N GLY A 311 -2.02 17.25 -0.13
CA GLY A 311 -2.86 16.06 -0.04
C GLY A 311 -3.94 16.00 -1.14
N ALA A 312 -4.25 17.12 -1.81
CA ALA A 312 -5.14 17.11 -2.99
C ALA A 312 -4.60 16.27 -4.16
N ALA A 313 -3.30 15.97 -4.17
CA ALA A 313 -2.68 15.10 -5.17
C ALA A 313 -2.86 13.60 -4.87
N LEU A 314 -3.30 13.25 -3.66
CA LEU A 314 -3.60 11.86 -3.29
C LEU A 314 -4.75 11.33 -4.13
N SER A 315 -4.55 10.16 -4.70
CA SER A 315 -5.48 9.48 -5.59
C SER A 315 -5.95 8.14 -5.02
N THR A 316 -5.19 7.54 -4.09
CA THR A 316 -5.54 6.25 -3.51
C THR A 316 -5.32 6.17 -1.99
N PRO A 317 -6.09 5.33 -1.27
CA PRO A 317 -5.84 5.06 0.14
C PRO A 317 -4.42 4.57 0.45
N ARG A 318 -3.81 3.80 -0.47
CA ARG A 318 -2.45 3.27 -0.28
C ARG A 318 -1.41 4.37 -0.16
N GLU A 319 -1.56 5.46 -0.90
CA GLU A 319 -0.63 6.60 -0.84
C GLU A 319 -0.62 7.24 0.56
N ILE A 320 -1.79 7.32 1.21
CA ILE A 320 -1.89 7.75 2.62
C ILE A 320 -1.12 6.77 3.52
N HIS A 321 -1.32 5.46 3.33
CA HIS A 321 -0.59 4.45 4.10
C HIS A 321 0.92 4.58 3.91
N GLN A 322 1.40 4.80 2.68
CA GLN A 322 2.83 5.00 2.39
C GLN A 322 3.39 6.23 3.10
N ALA A 323 2.71 7.38 2.99
CA ALA A 323 3.14 8.62 3.64
C ALA A 323 3.13 8.47 5.18
N MET A 324 2.06 7.91 5.74
CA MET A 324 1.94 7.68 7.19
C MET A 324 2.95 6.67 7.72
N ASN A 325 3.19 5.57 7.01
CA ASN A 325 4.19 4.57 7.39
C ASN A 325 5.59 5.17 7.42
N SER A 326 5.90 6.05 6.46
CA SER A 326 7.13 6.83 6.48
C SER A 326 7.18 7.72 7.73
N LEU A 327 6.14 8.50 8.02
CA LEU A 327 6.09 9.35 9.22
C LEU A 327 6.24 8.55 10.53
N ILE A 328 5.58 7.39 10.65
CA ILE A 328 5.68 6.49 11.81
C ILE A 328 7.12 5.99 11.99
N PHE A 329 7.83 5.72 10.89
CA PHE A 329 9.23 5.30 10.91
C PHE A 329 10.18 6.45 11.27
N LEU A 330 9.99 7.61 10.61
CA LEU A 330 10.86 8.78 10.66
C LEU A 330 10.73 9.58 11.96
N TYR A 331 9.50 10.01 12.26
CA TYR A 331 9.25 11.08 13.22
C TYR A 331 9.70 10.76 14.65
N PRO A 332 9.50 9.55 15.22
CA PRO A 332 9.90 9.29 16.61
C PRO A 332 11.40 9.48 16.89
N GLY A 333 12.26 9.29 15.88
CA GLY A 333 13.71 9.47 16.01
C GLY A 333 14.19 10.89 15.75
N MET A 334 13.35 11.74 15.16
CA MET A 334 13.73 13.07 14.70
C MET A 334 12.86 14.19 15.28
N ARG A 335 11.85 13.86 16.09
CA ARG A 335 10.85 14.81 16.61
C ARG A 335 11.45 16.06 17.26
N ASP A 336 12.63 15.93 17.85
CA ASP A 336 13.31 17.02 18.55
C ASP A 336 14.12 17.93 17.59
N PHE A 337 14.25 17.57 16.32
CA PHE A 337 15.06 18.25 15.30
C PHE A 337 14.26 18.71 14.08
N VAL A 338 12.96 18.41 14.01
CA VAL A 338 12.13 18.74 12.85
C VAL A 338 10.80 19.33 13.27
N TYR A 339 10.29 20.25 12.45
CA TYR A 339 8.93 20.72 12.48
C TYR A 339 8.03 19.70 11.76
N PHE A 340 7.00 19.22 12.47
CA PHE A 340 6.20 18.10 12.01
C PHE A 340 5.40 18.38 10.71
N PRO A 341 4.78 19.56 10.50
CA PRO A 341 4.14 19.90 9.23
C PRO A 341 5.09 19.86 8.03
N ASP A 342 6.31 20.36 8.17
CA ASP A 342 7.32 20.32 7.09
C ASP A 342 7.70 18.87 6.74
N LEU A 343 7.78 17.99 7.74
CA LEU A 343 8.01 16.56 7.51
C LEU A 343 6.81 15.91 6.80
N CYS A 344 5.57 16.28 7.16
CA CYS A 344 4.36 15.82 6.50
C CYS A 344 4.33 16.25 5.02
N LEU A 345 4.72 17.49 4.72
CA LEU A 345 4.86 17.98 3.35
C LEU A 345 5.80 17.09 2.56
N LEU A 346 7.02 16.85 3.08
CA LEU A 346 8.01 16.02 2.40
C LEU A 346 7.50 14.60 2.14
N GLN A 347 6.82 13.98 3.10
CA GLN A 347 6.28 12.63 2.91
C GLN A 347 5.10 12.59 1.92
N LEU A 348 4.28 13.64 1.86
CA LEU A 348 3.25 13.75 0.82
C LEU A 348 3.88 13.87 -0.56
N ILE A 349 4.78 14.84 -0.78
CA ILE A 349 5.39 15.04 -2.10
C ILE A 349 6.26 13.84 -2.49
N ARG A 350 6.88 13.12 -1.54
CA ARG A 350 7.61 11.88 -1.83
C ARG A 350 6.71 10.80 -2.45
N VAL A 351 5.45 10.76 -2.08
CA VAL A 351 4.47 9.79 -2.59
C VAL A 351 3.82 10.31 -3.88
N THR A 352 3.40 11.58 -3.91
CA THR A 352 2.59 12.13 -5.01
C THR A 352 3.41 12.75 -6.13
N ASN A 353 4.62 13.22 -5.84
CA ASN A 353 5.54 13.82 -6.82
C ASN A 353 7.01 13.59 -6.41
N PRO A 354 7.54 12.36 -6.52
CA PRO A 354 8.88 12.01 -6.04
C PRO A 354 9.99 12.91 -6.59
N ALA A 355 9.86 13.35 -7.84
CA ALA A 355 10.84 14.25 -8.45
C ALA A 355 10.87 15.65 -7.80
N LEU A 356 9.76 16.13 -7.22
CA LEU A 356 9.76 17.36 -6.42
C LEU A 356 10.43 17.15 -5.05
N TYR A 357 10.29 15.96 -4.45
CA TYR A 357 11.02 15.62 -3.24
C TYR A 357 12.53 15.67 -3.49
N ASP A 358 13.01 15.02 -4.56
CA ASP A 358 14.43 14.99 -4.93
C ASP A 358 14.95 16.40 -5.29
N TRP A 359 14.16 17.17 -6.06
CA TRP A 359 14.46 18.56 -6.37
C TRP A 359 14.58 19.42 -5.11
N THR A 360 13.70 19.21 -4.12
CA THR A 360 13.72 19.98 -2.85
C THR A 360 15.00 19.69 -2.06
N GLU A 361 15.45 18.43 -2.00
CA GLU A 361 16.70 18.07 -1.34
C GLU A 361 17.91 18.73 -2.01
N HIS A 362 17.97 18.66 -3.34
CA HIS A 362 19.03 19.27 -4.13
C HIS A 362 19.03 20.80 -3.98
N TYR A 363 17.87 21.43 -4.13
CA TYR A 363 17.70 22.87 -3.99
C TYR A 363 18.18 23.37 -2.62
N LEU A 364 17.77 22.71 -1.53
CA LEU A 364 18.19 23.10 -0.18
C LEU A 364 19.70 22.90 0.05
N THR A 365 20.29 21.87 -0.56
CA THR A 365 21.74 21.64 -0.50
C THR A 365 22.52 22.80 -1.13
N GLU A 366 22.18 23.18 -2.36
CA GLU A 366 22.85 24.29 -3.06
C GLU A 366 22.55 25.64 -2.41
N ARG A 367 21.33 25.83 -1.92
CA ARG A 367 20.93 27.08 -1.27
C ARG A 367 21.77 27.37 -0.03
N VAL A 368 22.09 26.36 0.76
CA VAL A 368 22.94 26.52 1.96
C VAL A 368 24.34 27.01 1.57
N VAL A 369 24.90 26.50 0.47
CA VAL A 369 26.21 26.96 -0.06
C VAL A 369 26.16 28.43 -0.47
N VAL A 370 25.08 28.83 -1.16
CA VAL A 370 24.86 30.22 -1.58
C VAL A 370 24.65 31.15 -0.39
N GLU A 371 23.83 30.76 0.59
CA GLU A 371 23.51 31.59 1.76
C GLU A 371 24.67 31.77 2.74
N THR A 372 25.51 30.75 2.89
CA THR A 372 26.70 30.81 3.76
C THR A 372 27.87 31.53 3.11
N GLY A 373 27.77 31.87 1.82
CA GLY A 373 28.86 32.48 1.05
C GLY A 373 30.01 31.52 0.76
N GLN A 374 29.83 30.22 0.97
CA GLN A 374 30.83 29.19 0.68
C GLN A 374 30.97 28.90 -0.83
N GLY A 375 30.00 29.34 -1.62
CA GLY A 375 30.02 29.27 -3.08
C GLY A 375 28.92 30.10 -3.70
N ALA A 376 28.89 30.13 -5.03
CA ALA A 376 27.82 30.76 -5.81
C ALA A 376 27.47 29.84 -6.98
N LEU A 377 26.17 29.75 -7.28
CA LEU A 377 25.69 29.05 -8.47
C LEU A 377 25.86 29.93 -9.71
N ALA A 378 26.26 29.31 -10.82
CA ALA A 378 26.25 29.98 -12.12
C ALA A 378 24.81 30.26 -12.57
N ASP A 379 24.61 31.30 -13.39
CA ASP A 379 23.26 31.69 -13.84
C ASP A 379 22.56 30.55 -14.59
N GLY A 380 23.30 29.79 -15.41
CA GLY A 380 22.75 28.61 -16.10
C GLY A 380 22.28 27.49 -15.17
N GLU A 381 22.88 27.33 -13.99
CA GLU A 381 22.41 26.36 -12.99
C GLU A 381 21.11 26.82 -12.34
N LYS A 382 20.98 28.12 -12.04
CA LYS A 382 19.73 28.70 -11.53
C LYS A 382 18.58 28.55 -12.53
N GLU A 383 18.85 28.79 -13.82
CA GLU A 383 17.87 28.59 -14.89
C GLU A 383 17.41 27.13 -14.99
N LEU A 384 18.31 26.15 -14.80
CA LEU A 384 17.93 24.74 -14.75
C LEU A 384 16.99 24.44 -13.58
N PHE A 385 17.30 24.92 -12.37
CA PHE A 385 16.42 24.76 -11.20
C PHE A 385 15.02 25.35 -11.45
N GLN A 386 14.93 26.51 -12.11
CA GLN A 386 13.65 27.15 -12.46
C GLN A 386 12.84 26.29 -13.42
N GLN A 387 13.45 25.84 -14.53
CA GLN A 387 12.79 25.02 -15.56
C GLN A 387 12.29 23.68 -15.00
N GLU A 388 13.10 23.06 -14.15
CA GLU A 388 12.73 21.84 -13.42
C GLU A 388 11.52 22.10 -12.52
N LEU A 389 11.56 23.15 -11.68
CA LEU A 389 10.49 23.44 -10.74
C LEU A 389 9.15 23.71 -11.45
N VAL A 390 9.16 24.51 -12.52
CA VAL A 390 7.98 24.78 -13.36
C VAL A 390 7.37 23.46 -13.86
N THR A 391 8.20 22.55 -14.38
CA THR A 391 7.75 21.25 -14.90
C THR A 391 7.18 20.36 -13.79
N LEU A 392 7.80 20.38 -12.61
CA LEU A 392 7.38 19.60 -11.45
C LEU A 392 6.05 20.08 -10.87
N LEU A 393 5.83 21.40 -10.79
CA LEU A 393 4.59 21.97 -10.25
C LEU A 393 3.39 21.80 -11.19
N LYS A 394 3.61 21.76 -12.51
CA LYS A 394 2.56 21.46 -13.50
C LYS A 394 1.87 20.10 -13.28
N ARG A 395 2.53 19.17 -12.57
CA ARG A 395 1.94 17.85 -12.22
C ARG A 395 0.76 17.96 -11.24
N PHE A 396 0.70 19.01 -10.43
CA PHE A 396 -0.38 19.22 -9.46
C PHE A 396 -1.69 19.75 -10.07
N ARG A 397 -1.74 19.96 -11.40
CA ARG A 397 -2.88 20.58 -12.12
C ARG A 397 -3.25 21.94 -11.50
N ALA A 398 -4.42 22.51 -11.81
CA ALA A 398 -4.88 23.78 -11.26
C ALA A 398 -5.31 23.65 -9.78
N SER A 399 -4.39 23.27 -8.90
CA SER A 399 -4.57 23.21 -7.45
C SER A 399 -3.65 24.21 -6.76
N GLY A 400 -3.92 24.55 -5.49
CA GLY A 400 -3.03 25.45 -4.73
C GLY A 400 -1.57 24.96 -4.65
N ALA A 401 -1.34 23.66 -4.84
CA ALA A 401 0.00 23.04 -4.84
C ALA A 401 0.85 23.42 -6.06
N SER A 402 0.26 23.90 -7.16
CA SER A 402 1.03 24.36 -8.32
C SER A 402 1.56 25.79 -8.19
N SER A 403 1.22 26.49 -7.10
CA SER A 403 1.63 27.87 -6.88
C SER A 403 3.02 27.97 -6.25
N PHE A 404 3.91 28.74 -6.89
CA PHE A 404 5.22 29.07 -6.32
C PHE A 404 5.12 29.78 -4.97
N LEU A 405 4.12 30.68 -4.80
CA LEU A 405 3.88 31.37 -3.53
C LEU A 405 3.50 30.41 -2.41
N THR A 406 2.67 29.41 -2.70
CA THR A 406 2.31 28.39 -1.71
C THR A 406 3.54 27.55 -1.34
N LEU A 407 4.37 27.18 -2.32
CA LEU A 407 5.60 26.44 -2.07
C LEU A 407 6.63 27.27 -1.28
N ALA A 408 6.71 28.58 -1.55
CA ALA A 408 7.62 29.51 -0.87
C ALA A 408 7.38 29.63 0.64
N HIS A 409 6.17 29.27 1.11
CA HIS A 409 5.89 29.16 2.54
C HIS A 409 6.68 28.05 3.24
N TRP A 410 7.04 27.00 2.50
CA TRP A 410 7.71 25.81 3.00
C TRP A 410 9.18 25.75 2.61
N ILE A 411 9.48 26.18 1.38
CA ILE A 411 10.82 26.17 0.79
C ILE A 411 11.27 27.62 0.59
N PRO A 412 12.34 28.06 1.27
CA PRO A 412 12.74 29.46 1.30
C PRO A 412 13.46 29.88 0.01
N GLY A 413 13.49 31.18 -0.27
CA GLY A 413 14.21 31.72 -1.43
C GLY A 413 13.52 31.50 -2.78
N ILE A 414 12.25 31.12 -2.78
CA ILE A 414 11.38 31.06 -3.96
C ILE A 414 10.55 32.34 -4.01
N ASN A 415 10.57 33.05 -5.14
CA ASN A 415 9.73 34.21 -5.37
C ASN A 415 9.24 34.20 -6.81
N GLY A 416 7.94 34.08 -7.02
CA GLY A 416 7.37 34.17 -8.36
C GLY A 416 5.86 34.04 -8.37
N HIS A 417 5.23 34.69 -9.35
CA HIS A 417 3.78 34.68 -9.53
C HIS A 417 3.34 33.87 -10.77
N ASP A 418 4.24 33.66 -11.72
CA ASP A 418 4.04 32.83 -12.91
C ASP A 418 5.36 32.17 -13.38
N ASP A 419 5.30 31.42 -14.47
CA ASP A 419 6.43 30.68 -15.05
C ASP A 419 7.55 31.61 -15.56
N GLU A 420 7.23 32.85 -15.97
CA GLU A 420 8.18 33.80 -16.57
C GLU A 420 8.89 34.65 -15.50
N HIS A 421 8.26 34.83 -14.34
CA HIS A 421 8.74 35.66 -13.24
C HIS A 421 9.09 34.83 -12.01
N LEU A 422 9.72 33.67 -12.19
CA LEU A 422 10.21 32.81 -11.11
C LEU A 422 11.68 33.10 -10.79
N ASN A 423 11.94 33.64 -9.61
CA ASN A 423 13.28 33.78 -9.05
C ASN A 423 13.51 32.76 -7.94
N LEU A 424 14.70 32.18 -7.93
CA LEU A 424 15.14 31.19 -6.96
C LEU A 424 16.43 31.66 -6.28
N PHE A 425 16.65 31.15 -5.07
CA PHE A 425 17.81 31.48 -4.23
C PHE A 425 17.80 32.95 -3.77
N GLU A 426 16.61 33.54 -3.67
CA GLU A 426 16.45 34.90 -3.16
C GLU A 426 16.94 34.97 -1.69
N PRO A 427 17.67 36.05 -1.33
CA PRO A 427 18.13 36.25 0.03
C PRO A 427 16.93 36.45 0.96
N VAL A 428 17.06 35.93 2.18
CA VAL A 428 16.06 36.08 3.24
C VAL A 428 16.61 36.93 4.38
N SER A 429 15.73 37.62 5.12
CA SER A 429 16.15 38.46 6.24
C SER A 429 16.75 37.63 7.38
N GLU A 430 17.56 38.26 8.22
CA GLU A 430 18.12 37.60 9.42
C GLU A 430 17.01 37.13 10.37
N ASP A 431 15.98 37.95 10.57
CA ASP A 431 14.81 37.60 11.40
C ASP A 431 14.10 36.34 10.88
N PHE A 432 13.96 36.23 9.55
CA PHE A 432 13.39 35.03 8.94
C PHE A 432 14.26 33.80 9.24
N ARG A 433 15.58 33.89 9.01
CA ARG A 433 16.52 32.78 9.30
C ARG A 433 16.46 32.34 10.75
N HIS A 434 16.40 33.29 11.67
CA HIS A 434 16.29 33.03 13.10
C HIS A 434 14.99 32.28 13.42
N ASN A 435 13.85 32.77 12.92
CA ASN A 435 12.55 32.15 13.13
C ASN A 435 12.50 30.72 12.57
N GLN A 436 13.01 30.50 11.36
CA GLN A 436 13.03 29.17 10.75
C GLN A 436 13.93 28.19 11.53
N THR A 437 15.06 28.66 12.05
CA THR A 437 15.98 27.85 12.87
C THR A 437 15.39 27.50 14.22
N THR A 438 14.83 28.49 14.92
CA THR A 438 14.14 28.27 16.20
C THR A 438 12.95 27.33 16.04
N GLY A 439 12.20 27.46 14.95
CA GLY A 439 11.10 26.58 14.59
C GLY A 439 11.50 25.22 14.04
N LYS A 440 12.81 24.93 13.89
CA LYS A 440 13.35 23.67 13.33
C LYS A 440 12.79 23.35 11.94
N ARG A 441 12.49 24.39 11.17
CA ARG A 441 11.82 24.30 9.87
C ARG A 441 12.73 23.67 8.82
N LEU A 442 12.14 23.05 7.81
CA LEU A 442 12.85 22.51 6.65
C LEU A 442 13.70 23.57 5.94
N SER A 443 13.24 24.81 5.96
CA SER A 443 13.93 25.97 5.42
C SER A 443 15.15 26.43 6.24
N SER A 444 15.42 25.83 7.40
CA SER A 444 16.56 26.20 8.25
C SER A 444 17.85 25.59 7.73
N VAL A 445 18.88 26.43 7.59
CA VAL A 445 20.24 26.00 7.22
C VAL A 445 20.82 24.94 8.16
N THR A 446 20.41 24.94 9.44
CA THR A 446 20.91 23.98 10.45
C THR A 446 20.08 22.70 10.53
N HIS A 447 18.79 22.74 10.19
CA HIS A 447 17.88 21.61 10.41
C HIS A 447 17.45 20.86 9.14
N TRP A 448 17.54 21.47 7.94
CA TRP A 448 17.05 20.86 6.69
C TRP A 448 17.54 19.43 6.48
N ARG A 449 18.81 19.14 6.80
CA ARG A 449 19.43 17.83 6.57
C ARG A 449 18.84 16.72 7.42
N TYR A 450 18.29 17.02 8.61
CA TYR A 450 17.61 16.02 9.43
C TYR A 450 16.41 15.43 8.69
N TYR A 451 15.73 16.22 7.84
CA TYR A 451 14.58 15.75 7.07
C TYR A 451 14.92 14.68 6.03
N PHE A 452 16.18 14.61 5.57
CA PHE A 452 16.62 13.69 4.52
C PHE A 452 17.58 12.59 5.02
N ALA A 453 18.50 12.93 5.94
CA ALA A 453 19.63 12.08 6.31
C ALA A 453 19.61 11.55 7.76
N PHE A 454 18.55 11.81 8.54
CA PHE A 454 18.42 11.42 9.96
C PHE A 454 19.58 11.86 10.88
N SER A 455 20.39 12.79 10.41
CA SER A 455 21.63 13.17 11.06
C SER A 455 21.97 14.61 10.69
N ALA A 456 22.70 15.25 11.60
CA ALA A 456 23.34 16.52 11.32
C ALA A 456 24.36 16.37 10.15
N PRO A 457 24.80 17.49 9.54
CA PRO A 457 25.92 17.51 8.60
C PRO A 457 27.18 16.86 9.19
N GLN A 458 28.05 16.29 8.33
CA GLN A 458 29.19 15.44 8.73
C GLN A 458 30.25 16.10 9.63
N ASN A 459 30.19 17.41 9.91
CA ASN A 459 31.03 18.02 10.95
C ASN A 459 30.17 18.25 12.20
N VAL A 460 29.92 17.19 12.96
CA VAL A 460 29.25 17.23 14.26
C VAL A 460 30.32 17.34 15.35
N LEU A 461 30.10 18.18 16.36
CA LEU A 461 30.99 18.18 17.53
C LEU A 461 30.93 16.80 18.22
N PRO A 462 32.07 16.22 18.63
CA PRO A 462 32.11 14.92 19.31
C PRO A 462 31.22 14.90 20.55
N SER A 463 30.69 13.73 20.94
CA SER A 463 29.91 13.59 22.19
C SER A 463 30.66 14.11 23.41
N GLU A 464 31.97 13.86 23.48
CA GLU A 464 32.88 14.36 24.54
C GLU A 464 32.91 15.88 24.68
N PHE A 465 32.53 16.62 23.63
CA PHE A 465 32.38 18.07 23.71
C PHE A 465 31.13 18.44 24.50
N PHE A 466 30.01 17.78 24.24
CA PHE A 466 28.74 18.01 24.94
C PHE A 466 28.82 17.52 26.38
N ASP A 467 29.45 16.37 26.65
CA ASP A 467 29.70 15.87 28.00
C ASP A 467 30.47 16.92 28.83
N ARG A 468 31.51 17.53 28.25
CA ARG A 468 32.24 18.64 28.88
C ARG A 468 31.38 19.88 29.09
N LEU A 469 30.55 20.23 28.10
CA LEU A 469 29.65 21.38 28.19
C LEU A 469 28.66 21.22 29.35
N PHE A 470 28.09 20.02 29.52
CA PHE A 470 27.17 19.71 30.62
C PHE A 470 27.86 19.72 31.98
N VAL A 471 29.06 19.16 32.09
CA VAL A 471 29.86 19.23 33.33
C VAL A 471 30.17 20.68 33.73
N LEU A 472 30.44 21.56 32.76
CA LEU A 472 30.63 22.99 33.05
C LEU A 472 29.33 23.68 33.47
N ALA A 473 28.20 23.31 32.87
CA ALA A 473 26.88 23.86 33.20
C ALA A 473 26.36 23.40 34.58
N ALA A 474 26.76 22.23 35.04
CA ALA A 474 26.38 21.70 36.35
C ALA A 474 27.10 22.39 37.53
N LEU A 475 28.21 23.10 37.29
CA LEU A 475 29.04 23.70 38.33
C LEU A 475 28.95 25.24 38.30
N PRO A 476 28.24 25.88 39.25
CA PRO A 476 28.04 27.33 39.25
C PRO A 476 29.35 28.12 39.22
N GLU A 477 30.40 27.63 39.90
CA GLU A 477 31.72 28.24 39.90
C GLU A 477 32.44 28.22 38.53
N LYS A 478 31.95 27.45 37.55
CA LYS A 478 32.52 27.34 36.19
C LYS A 478 31.72 28.09 35.13
N GLU A 479 30.72 28.89 35.52
CA GLU A 479 29.90 29.69 34.60
C GLU A 479 30.73 30.56 33.65
N SER A 480 31.84 31.14 34.15
CA SER A 480 32.75 31.94 33.31
C SER A 480 33.45 31.11 32.24
N GLN A 481 33.82 29.85 32.53
CA GLN A 481 34.47 28.95 31.59
C GLN A 481 33.48 28.42 30.55
N LEU A 482 32.24 28.12 30.98
CA LEU A 482 31.15 27.77 30.06
C LEU A 482 30.88 28.92 29.09
N SER A 483 30.77 30.14 29.60
CA SER A 483 30.53 31.35 28.80
C SER A 483 31.65 31.57 27.79
N GLU A 484 32.92 31.47 28.20
CA GLU A 484 34.07 31.61 27.31
C GLU A 484 34.08 30.52 26.22
N GLN A 485 33.79 29.27 26.58
CA GLN A 485 33.72 28.17 25.62
C GLN A 485 32.60 28.37 24.60
N LEU A 486 31.41 28.81 25.02
CA LEU A 486 30.29 29.11 24.13
C LEU A 486 30.58 30.33 23.22
N LEU A 487 31.10 31.43 23.79
CA LEU A 487 31.44 32.66 23.05
C LEU A 487 32.52 32.40 21.99
N SER A 488 33.52 31.55 22.31
CA SER A 488 34.56 31.14 21.34
C SER A 488 33.99 30.42 20.10
N LYS A 489 32.76 29.90 20.18
CA LYS A 489 32.09 29.18 19.10
C LYS A 489 31.16 30.05 18.26
N ILE A 490 30.94 31.30 18.68
CA ILE A 490 30.14 32.28 17.93
C ILE A 490 30.90 32.77 16.70
N SER A 491 32.20 33.04 16.84
CA SER A 491 33.04 33.56 15.74
C SER A 491 33.69 32.46 14.89
N SER A 492 33.52 31.19 15.26
CA SER A 492 34.08 30.07 14.50
C SER A 492 33.06 29.54 13.51
N GLU A 493 33.41 29.51 12.22
CA GLU A 493 32.63 28.77 11.23
C GLU A 493 32.56 27.29 11.64
N GLY A 494 31.33 26.82 11.83
CA GLY A 494 31.01 25.42 12.04
C GLY A 494 31.05 24.65 10.72
N SER A 495 30.46 23.46 10.70
CA SER A 495 30.19 22.75 9.44
C SER A 495 29.48 23.63 8.40
N MET A 496 29.26 23.10 7.19
CA MET A 496 28.52 23.66 6.04
C MET A 496 27.22 24.48 6.32
N THR A 497 26.74 24.63 7.55
CA THR A 497 25.40 25.10 7.94
C THR A 497 25.33 26.26 8.95
N GLY A 498 26.45 26.83 9.41
CA GLY A 498 26.43 27.95 10.38
C GLY A 498 27.59 27.95 11.37
N THR A 499 27.49 28.72 12.46
CA THR A 499 28.53 28.77 13.51
C THR A 499 28.51 27.49 14.36
N TRP A 500 29.65 27.14 14.99
CA TRP A 500 29.65 26.03 15.96
C TRP A 500 28.70 26.29 17.14
N PHE A 501 28.45 27.55 17.49
CA PHE A 501 27.49 27.92 18.54
C PHE A 501 26.06 27.53 18.17
N GLU A 502 25.60 27.86 16.96
CA GLU A 502 24.28 27.45 16.46
C GLU A 502 24.15 25.92 16.40
N HIS A 503 25.23 25.23 16.00
CA HIS A 503 25.27 23.77 16.03
C HIS A 503 25.10 23.22 17.46
N ILE A 504 25.78 23.81 18.46
CA ILE A 504 25.62 23.41 19.87
C ILE A 504 24.17 23.58 20.32
N LEU A 505 23.55 24.74 20.05
CA LEU A 505 22.16 25.00 20.38
C LEU A 505 21.20 24.00 19.73
N SER A 506 21.41 23.66 18.46
CA SER A 506 20.60 22.66 17.74
C SER A 506 20.63 21.27 18.38
N ARG A 507 21.69 20.96 19.12
CA ARG A 507 21.91 19.66 19.77
C ARG A 507 21.35 19.61 21.19
N LEU A 508 21.23 20.76 21.88
CA LEU A 508 20.67 20.89 23.23
C LEU A 508 19.14 20.76 23.24
N THR A 509 18.63 19.59 22.85
CA THR A 509 17.18 19.34 22.82
C THR A 509 16.60 19.08 24.21
N PRO A 510 15.30 19.34 24.45
CA PRO A 510 14.66 19.00 25.72
C PRO A 510 14.71 17.51 26.06
N GLY A 511 14.82 16.63 25.05
CA GLY A 511 15.07 15.20 25.26
C GLY A 511 16.45 14.98 25.87
N LEU A 512 17.50 15.50 25.21
CA LEU A 512 18.88 15.40 25.68
C LEU A 512 19.05 16.00 27.08
N ILE A 513 18.50 17.19 27.33
CA ILE A 513 18.59 17.86 28.64
C ILE A 513 17.92 17.03 29.74
N ARG A 514 16.80 16.35 29.43
CA ARG A 514 16.08 15.51 30.41
C ARG A 514 16.76 14.17 30.68
N GLU A 515 17.65 13.73 29.80
CA GLU A 515 18.46 12.52 29.99
C GLU A 515 19.65 12.74 30.91
N HIS A 516 19.97 13.99 31.25
CA HIS A 516 21.02 14.35 32.19
C HIS A 516 20.44 14.89 33.50
N THR A 517 21.01 14.46 34.62
CA THR A 517 20.67 14.98 35.96
C THR A 517 21.84 15.76 36.53
N PHE A 518 21.62 16.58 37.56
CA PHE A 518 22.71 17.33 38.22
C PHE A 518 23.81 16.42 38.80
N GLU A 519 23.51 15.14 39.02
CA GLU A 519 24.44 14.13 39.58
C GLU A 519 25.25 13.38 38.51
N GLU A 520 24.91 13.54 37.22
CA GLU A 520 25.60 12.97 36.05
C GLU A 520 26.32 14.06 35.24
#